data_AF-A0A914JSN0-F1
#
_entry.id   AF-A0A914JSN0-F1
#
_cell.length_a   1.000
_cell.length_b   1.000
_cell.length_c   1.000
_cell.angle_alpha   90.00
_cell.angle_beta   90.00
_cell.angle_gamma   90.00
#
_symmetry.space_group_name_H-M   'P 1'
#
loop_
_entity.id
_entity.type
_entity.pdbx_description
1 polymer ?
#
loop_
_entity_poly.entity_id
_entity_poly.type
_entity_poly.pdbx_seq_one_letter_code
_entity_poly.pdbx_strand_id
1 'polypeptide(L)'
;TVGRLRYELGIKQEDKPDSHYREVERPEFFKKELVIPKKLQKELPYSDKPKPNRTKAKESYLKKKFKKSDIEARHTAIILEPEETKSRQLMKMLTTVSIEQTKKNKQTKEKIHQRRKKAKDEVKDRREKKRKETQAKICRMLSKRDKHKVQTVLKEVIGK
;
A
#
# COMPACT_ATOMS: atom_id res chain seq x y z
N THR A 1 9.34 52.12 7.98
CA THR A 1 8.71 50.87 7.50
C THR A 1 7.44 50.61 8.30
N VAL A 2 6.53 49.78 7.81
CA VAL A 2 5.27 49.45 8.51
C VAL A 2 5.52 48.91 9.93
N GLY A 3 6.58 48.10 10.10
CA GLY A 3 6.98 47.61 11.42
C GLY A 3 7.38 48.72 12.40
N ARG A 4 8.10 49.75 11.92
CA ARG A 4 8.52 50.89 12.76
C ARG A 4 7.34 51.77 13.18
N LEU A 5 6.38 52.01 12.27
CA LEU A 5 5.14 52.73 12.59
C LEU A 5 4.32 52.02 13.68
N ARG A 6 4.21 50.68 13.59
CA ARG A 6 3.51 49.88 14.61
C ARG A 6 4.20 49.91 15.96
N TYR A 7 5.53 49.86 15.96
CA TYR A 7 6.34 49.94 17.19
C TYR A 7 6.19 51.31 17.87
N GLU A 8 6.30 52.42 17.11
CA GLU A 8 6.16 53.78 17.64
C GLU A 8 4.74 54.09 18.14
N LEU A 9 3.70 53.51 17.51
CA LEU A 9 2.30 53.64 17.93
C LEU A 9 1.89 52.62 19.01
N GLY A 10 2.77 51.70 19.42
CA GLY A 10 2.45 50.64 20.39
C GLY A 10 1.39 49.63 19.91
N ILE A 11 1.14 49.54 18.60
CA ILE A 11 0.09 48.68 18.02
C ILE A 11 0.67 47.28 17.78
N LYS A 12 0.07 46.28 18.44
CA LYS A 12 0.37 44.87 18.17
C LYS A 12 -0.17 44.47 16.81
N GLN A 13 0.56 43.59 16.12
CA GLN A 13 0.08 43.02 14.87
C GLN A 13 -1.14 42.14 15.13
N GLU A 14 -2.19 42.32 14.32
CA GLU A 14 -3.35 41.45 14.31
C GLU A 14 -2.91 40.03 13.96
N ASP A 15 -3.20 39.09 14.85
CA ASP A 15 -2.79 37.71 14.73
C ASP A 15 -3.99 36.79 14.66
N LYS A 16 -4.02 35.92 13.66
CA LYS A 16 -5.15 35.05 13.33
C LYS A 16 -4.84 33.65 13.86
N PRO A 17 -5.49 33.19 14.96
CA PRO A 17 -5.12 31.95 15.64
C PRO A 17 -5.35 30.69 14.79
N ASP A 18 -6.23 30.76 13.81
CA ASP A 18 -6.53 29.72 12.80
C ASP A 18 -5.51 29.65 11.66
N SER A 19 -4.79 30.73 11.40
CA SER A 19 -3.75 30.81 10.35
C SER A 19 -2.44 30.15 10.77
N HIS A 20 -2.27 29.91 12.07
CA HIS A 20 -1.11 29.22 12.59
C HIS A 20 -1.14 27.75 12.22
N TYR A 21 -0.03 27.26 11.69
CA TYR A 21 0.18 25.83 11.54
C TYR A 21 0.07 25.14 12.90
N ARG A 22 -0.62 24.00 12.92
CA ARG A 22 -0.75 23.13 14.09
C ARG A 22 -0.44 21.71 13.66
N GLU A 23 0.09 20.93 14.59
CA GLU A 23 0.23 19.49 14.38
C GLU A 23 -1.16 18.86 14.27
N VAL A 24 -1.40 18.11 13.19
CA VAL A 24 -2.70 17.48 12.93
C VAL A 24 -2.59 15.99 13.27
N GLU A 25 -3.18 15.59 14.39
CA GLU A 25 -3.37 14.19 14.73
C GLU A 25 -4.47 13.60 13.85
N ARG A 26 -4.11 12.70 12.93
CA ARG A 26 -5.06 12.06 12.01
C ARG A 26 -5.48 10.71 12.57
N PRO A 27 -6.77 10.48 12.87
CA PRO A 27 -7.23 9.15 13.26
C PRO A 27 -7.06 8.18 12.09
N GLU A 28 -6.88 6.89 12.41
CA GLU A 28 -6.82 5.85 11.39
C GLU A 28 -8.17 5.76 10.67
N PHE A 29 -8.15 5.86 9.34
CA PHE A 29 -9.35 5.79 8.53
C PHE A 29 -9.74 4.34 8.24
N PHE A 30 -10.78 3.85 8.91
CA PHE A 30 -11.37 2.54 8.65
C PHE A 30 -12.43 2.64 7.54
N LYS A 31 -12.15 2.05 6.37
CA LYS A 31 -13.14 1.94 5.30
C LYS A 31 -14.27 1.02 5.74
N LYS A 32 -15.52 1.46 5.53
CA LYS A 32 -16.70 0.61 5.75
C LYS A 32 -16.61 -0.64 4.87
N GLU A 33 -17.09 -1.76 5.40
CA GLU A 33 -17.20 -3.00 4.65
C GLU A 33 -18.12 -2.83 3.43
N LEU A 34 -17.84 -3.56 2.36
CA LEU A 34 -18.64 -3.52 1.14
C LEU A 34 -20.00 -4.22 1.38
N VAL A 35 -21.09 -3.44 1.33
CA VAL A 35 -22.46 -3.96 1.42
C VAL A 35 -23.09 -3.98 0.04
N ILE A 36 -23.32 -5.18 -0.49
CA ILE A 36 -23.99 -5.36 -1.79
C ILE A 36 -25.51 -5.22 -1.59
N PRO A 37 -26.21 -4.40 -2.38
CA PRO A 37 -27.66 -4.30 -2.30
C PRO A 37 -28.35 -5.66 -2.50
N LYS A 38 -29.41 -5.93 -1.71
CA LYS A 38 -30.11 -7.22 -1.76
C LYS A 38 -30.73 -7.54 -3.13
N LYS A 39 -31.13 -6.52 -3.90
CA LYS A 39 -31.65 -6.70 -5.26
C LYS A 39 -30.58 -7.27 -6.19
N LEU A 40 -29.44 -6.59 -6.25
CA LEU A 40 -28.26 -7.03 -7.01
C LEU A 40 -27.78 -8.42 -6.54
N GLN A 41 -27.71 -8.66 -5.23
CA GLN A 41 -27.31 -9.95 -4.70
C GLN A 41 -28.21 -11.12 -5.16
N LYS A 42 -29.50 -10.89 -5.38
CA LYS A 42 -30.42 -11.94 -5.86
C LYS A 42 -30.18 -12.27 -7.32
N GLU A 43 -29.99 -11.24 -8.15
CA GLU A 43 -29.77 -11.31 -9.59
C GLU A 43 -28.38 -11.86 -9.96
N LEU A 44 -27.40 -11.77 -9.06
CA LEU A 44 -26.07 -12.34 -9.28
C LEU A 44 -26.13 -13.86 -9.56
N PRO A 45 -25.34 -14.35 -10.54
CA PRO A 45 -25.13 -15.78 -10.76
C PRO A 45 -24.68 -16.49 -9.48
N TYR A 46 -24.99 -17.79 -9.38
CA TYR A 46 -24.69 -18.57 -8.17
C TYR A 46 -23.21 -18.54 -7.78
N SER A 47 -22.30 -18.54 -8.76
CA SER A 47 -20.84 -18.49 -8.54
C SER A 47 -20.39 -17.20 -7.85
N ASP A 48 -20.95 -16.06 -8.26
CA ASP A 48 -20.52 -14.72 -7.80
C ASP A 48 -21.34 -14.21 -6.61
N LYS A 49 -22.43 -14.89 -6.27
CA LYS A 49 -23.28 -14.56 -5.14
C LYS A 49 -22.45 -14.67 -3.84
N PRO A 50 -22.32 -13.58 -3.05
CA PRO A 50 -21.62 -13.64 -1.78
C PRO A 50 -22.34 -14.63 -0.88
N LYS A 51 -21.63 -15.70 -0.50
CA LYS A 51 -22.16 -16.72 0.40
C LYS A 51 -22.31 -16.09 1.78
N PRO A 52 -23.45 -16.24 2.46
CA PRO A 52 -23.61 -15.72 3.81
C PRO A 52 -22.46 -16.26 4.67
N ASN A 53 -21.82 -15.36 5.42
CA ASN A 53 -20.61 -15.66 6.20
C ASN A 53 -20.77 -17.02 6.86
N ARG A 54 -19.98 -17.98 6.38
CA ARG A 54 -20.04 -19.37 6.83
C ARG A 54 -19.82 -19.48 8.32
N THR A 55 -19.25 -18.48 9.00
CA THR A 55 -19.14 -18.43 10.46
C THR A 55 -20.48 -18.18 11.14
N LYS A 56 -21.31 -17.24 10.67
CA LYS A 56 -22.69 -17.04 11.20
C LYS A 56 -23.64 -18.16 10.76
N ALA A 57 -23.45 -18.66 9.53
CA ALA A 57 -24.18 -19.80 9.02
C ALA A 57 -23.74 -21.12 9.69
N LYS A 58 -22.45 -21.33 10.01
CA LYS A 58 -21.95 -22.48 10.79
C LYS A 58 -22.25 -22.30 12.26
N GLU A 59 -22.25 -21.12 12.85
CA GLU A 59 -22.74 -20.90 14.21
C GLU A 59 -24.21 -21.30 14.28
N SER A 60 -25.04 -20.87 13.32
CA SER A 60 -26.44 -21.32 13.25
C SER A 60 -26.57 -22.81 12.88
N TYR A 61 -25.73 -23.38 12.01
CA TYR A 61 -25.79 -24.79 11.62
C TYR A 61 -25.18 -25.74 12.66
N LEU A 62 -24.12 -25.35 13.38
CA LEU A 62 -23.57 -26.05 14.55
C LEU A 62 -24.53 -25.90 15.73
N LYS A 63 -25.15 -24.73 15.98
CA LYS A 63 -26.27 -24.59 16.93
C LYS A 63 -27.46 -25.50 16.59
N LYS A 64 -27.64 -25.83 15.29
CA LYS A 64 -28.71 -26.71 14.80
C LYS A 64 -28.32 -28.19 14.78
N LYS A 65 -27.03 -28.52 14.61
CA LYS A 65 -26.49 -29.90 14.51
C LYS A 65 -26.04 -30.46 15.86
N PHE A 66 -25.46 -29.62 16.72
CA PHE A 66 -25.31 -29.87 18.14
C PHE A 66 -26.55 -29.27 18.80
N LYS A 67 -27.54 -30.09 19.15
CA LYS A 67 -28.74 -29.68 19.89
C LYS A 67 -28.34 -29.21 21.30
N LYS A 68 -27.73 -28.03 21.37
CA LYS A 68 -27.76 -27.19 22.54
C LYS A 68 -28.29 -25.87 22.06
N SER A 69 -29.53 -25.55 22.42
CA SER A 69 -30.08 -24.21 22.22
C SER A 69 -29.07 -23.15 22.70
N ASP A 70 -29.10 -21.93 22.18
CA ASP A 70 -28.20 -20.85 22.64
C ASP A 70 -28.28 -20.68 24.18
N ILE A 71 -29.43 -21.06 24.74
CA ILE A 71 -29.74 -21.21 26.16
C ILE A 71 -28.91 -22.33 26.80
N GLU A 72 -28.99 -23.57 26.32
CA GLU A 72 -28.18 -24.70 26.83
C GLU A 72 -26.67 -24.46 26.71
N ALA A 73 -26.20 -23.81 25.64
CA ALA A 73 -24.78 -23.46 25.49
C ALA A 73 -24.32 -22.43 26.53
N ARG A 74 -25.16 -21.44 26.85
CA ARG A 74 -24.89 -20.46 27.93
C ARG A 74 -24.94 -21.10 29.30
N HIS A 75 -25.90 -21.99 29.55
CA HIS A 75 -26.08 -22.66 30.84
C HIS A 75 -25.08 -23.81 31.07
N THR A 76 -24.52 -24.40 30.02
CA THR A 76 -23.47 -25.44 30.11
C THR A 76 -22.06 -24.88 29.89
N ALA A 77 -21.90 -23.56 29.79
CA ALA A 77 -20.61 -22.94 29.66
C ALA A 77 -19.83 -23.10 30.98
N ILE A 78 -18.68 -23.75 30.91
CA ILE A 78 -17.77 -23.89 32.05
C ILE A 78 -17.14 -22.52 32.31
N ILE A 79 -17.39 -21.99 33.51
CA ILE A 79 -16.75 -20.76 33.98
C ILE A 79 -15.33 -21.14 34.40
N LEU A 80 -14.35 -20.42 33.85
CA LEU A 80 -12.95 -20.63 34.18
C LEU A 80 -12.64 -20.12 35.58
N GLU A 81 -11.71 -20.78 36.26
CA GLU A 81 -11.22 -20.29 37.54
C GLU A 81 -10.50 -18.93 37.40
N PRO A 82 -10.35 -18.17 38.49
CA PRO A 82 -9.67 -16.87 38.43
C PRO A 82 -8.24 -16.96 37.87
N GLU A 83 -7.47 -17.98 38.24
CA GLU A 83 -6.09 -18.18 37.76
C GLU A 83 -6.04 -18.57 36.28
N GLU A 84 -6.96 -19.42 35.83
CA GLU A 84 -7.11 -19.77 34.42
C GLU A 84 -7.53 -18.56 33.57
N THR A 85 -8.41 -17.72 34.11
CA THR A 85 -8.86 -16.49 33.46
C THR A 85 -7.70 -15.50 33.28
N LYS A 86 -6.89 -15.30 34.33
CA LYS A 86 -5.66 -14.48 34.27
C LYS A 86 -4.68 -15.02 33.23
N SER A 87 -4.43 -16.32 33.24
CA SER A 87 -3.53 -16.99 32.29
C SER A 87 -4.01 -16.85 30.86
N ARG A 88 -5.31 -17.03 30.61
CA ARG A 88 -5.93 -16.85 29.29
C ARG A 88 -5.86 -15.41 28.82
N GLN A 89 -6.07 -14.45 29.70
CA GLN A 89 -5.95 -13.02 29.40
C GLN A 89 -4.51 -12.66 29.02
N LEU A 90 -3.53 -13.13 29.79
CA LEU A 90 -2.12 -12.95 29.49
C LEU A 90 -1.78 -13.51 28.10
N MET A 91 -2.19 -14.73 27.80
CA MET A 91 -1.97 -15.34 26.48
C MET A 91 -2.63 -14.54 25.35
N LYS A 92 -3.83 -14.00 25.57
CA LYS A 92 -4.50 -13.11 24.60
C LYS A 92 -3.73 -11.81 24.37
N MET A 93 -3.15 -11.23 25.41
CA MET A 93 -2.32 -10.02 25.29
C MET A 93 -1.03 -10.33 24.51
N LEU A 94 -0.32 -11.40 24.87
CA LEU A 94 0.91 -11.82 24.19
C LEU A 94 0.70 -12.10 22.70
N THR A 95 -0.39 -12.80 22.36
CA THR A 95 -0.73 -13.08 20.95
C THR A 95 -1.05 -11.79 20.18
N THR A 96 -1.77 -10.84 20.79
CA THR A 96 -2.07 -9.54 20.17
C THR A 96 -0.79 -8.76 19.89
N VAL A 97 0.11 -8.65 20.87
CA VAL A 97 1.42 -7.98 20.72
C VAL A 97 2.26 -8.64 19.63
N SER A 98 2.30 -9.97 19.57
CA SER A 98 3.03 -10.72 18.54
C SER A 98 2.49 -10.46 17.12
N ILE A 99 1.16 -10.43 16.97
CA ILE A 99 0.49 -10.11 15.70
C ILE A 99 0.83 -8.68 15.26
N GLU A 100 0.77 -7.71 16.18
CA GLU A 100 1.14 -6.32 15.89
C GLU A 100 2.61 -6.18 15.50
N GLN A 101 3.52 -6.83 16.22
CA GLN A 101 4.94 -6.79 15.90
C GLN A 101 5.22 -7.38 14.52
N THR A 102 4.55 -8.49 14.18
CA THR A 102 4.67 -9.14 12.86
C THR A 102 4.13 -8.24 11.75
N LYS A 103 3.00 -7.55 11.97
CA LYS A 103 2.45 -6.55 11.04
C LYS A 103 3.41 -5.39 10.83
N LYS A 104 3.98 -4.82 11.90
CA LYS A 104 4.98 -3.75 11.83
C LYS A 104 6.21 -4.19 11.05
N ASN A 105 6.75 -5.37 11.34
CA ASN A 105 7.90 -5.95 10.62
C ASN A 105 7.62 -6.20 9.14
N LYS A 106 6.39 -6.61 8.79
CA LYS A 106 5.98 -6.78 7.39
C LYS A 106 5.94 -5.43 6.66
N GLN A 107 5.31 -4.42 7.26
CA GLN A 107 5.24 -3.07 6.67
C GLN A 107 6.61 -2.44 6.48
N THR A 108 7.53 -2.60 7.43
CA THR A 108 8.91 -2.09 7.30
C THR A 108 9.66 -2.79 6.17
N LYS A 109 9.55 -4.13 6.08
CA LYS A 109 10.12 -4.91 4.98
C LYS A 109 9.56 -4.50 3.62
N GLU A 110 8.25 -4.28 3.51
CA GLU A 110 7.60 -3.80 2.28
C GLU A 110 8.11 -2.43 1.85
N LYS A 111 8.23 -1.47 2.80
CA LYS A 111 8.79 -0.14 2.53
C LYS A 111 10.24 -0.24 2.03
N ILE A 112 11.08 -1.06 2.67
CA ILE A 112 12.47 -1.28 2.26
C ILE A 112 12.51 -1.92 0.87
N HIS A 113 11.68 -2.93 0.62
CA HIS A 113 11.60 -3.61 -0.67
C HIS A 113 11.20 -2.63 -1.79
N GLN A 114 10.18 -1.80 -1.58
CA GLN A 114 9.75 -0.79 -2.54
C GLN A 114 10.86 0.23 -2.83
N ARG A 115 11.57 0.72 -1.81
CA ARG A 115 12.72 1.62 -2.00
C ARG A 115 13.82 0.96 -2.82
N ARG A 116 14.19 -0.29 -2.48
CA ARG A 116 15.20 -1.06 -3.24
C ARG A 116 14.76 -1.34 -4.67
N LYS A 117 13.48 -1.61 -4.90
CA LYS A 117 12.92 -1.82 -6.24
C LYS A 117 13.05 -0.55 -7.08
N LYS A 118 12.63 0.60 -6.57
CA LYS A 118 12.77 1.91 -7.24
C LYS A 118 14.22 2.20 -7.62
N ALA A 119 15.17 2.06 -6.68
CA ALA A 119 16.59 2.27 -6.96
C ALA A 119 17.14 1.31 -8.02
N LYS A 120 16.70 0.04 -8.03
CA LYS A 120 17.08 -0.93 -9.06
C LYS A 120 16.52 -0.55 -10.43
N ASP A 121 15.27 -0.10 -10.48
CA ASP A 121 14.60 0.31 -11.71
C ASP A 121 15.29 1.56 -12.30
N GLU A 122 15.63 2.56 -11.48
CA GLU A 122 16.42 3.73 -11.91
C GLU A 122 17.79 3.35 -12.51
N VAL A 123 18.49 2.39 -11.89
CA VAL A 123 19.77 1.89 -12.41
C VAL A 123 19.58 1.15 -13.73
N LYS A 124 18.51 0.37 -13.88
CA LYS A 124 18.19 -0.32 -15.14
C LYS A 124 17.88 0.68 -16.24
N ASP A 125 17.05 1.67 -15.97
CA ASP A 125 16.70 2.72 -16.94
C ASP A 125 17.94 3.48 -17.40
N ARG A 126 18.84 3.83 -16.47
CA ARG A 126 20.12 4.48 -16.82
C ARG A 126 21.00 3.59 -17.68
N ARG A 127 21.07 2.28 -17.40
CA ARG A 127 21.84 1.32 -18.21
C ARG A 127 21.25 1.17 -19.60
N GLU A 128 19.93 1.11 -19.70
CA GLU A 128 19.22 0.99 -20.98
C GLU A 128 19.43 2.23 -21.85
N LYS A 129 19.33 3.44 -21.28
CA LYS A 129 19.64 4.70 -21.98
C LYS A 129 21.06 4.69 -22.55
N LYS A 130 22.06 4.35 -21.72
CA LYS A 130 23.46 4.24 -22.18
C LYS A 130 23.63 3.20 -23.28
N ARG A 131 22.96 2.04 -23.19
CA ARG A 131 23.01 1.01 -24.24
C ARG A 131 22.43 1.51 -25.57
N LYS A 132 21.32 2.25 -25.53
CA LYS A 132 20.72 2.85 -26.72
C LYS A 132 21.64 3.91 -27.34
N GLU A 133 22.25 4.75 -26.52
CA GLU A 133 23.22 5.77 -26.98
C GLU A 133 24.47 5.14 -27.63
N THR A 134 25.05 4.11 -27.01
CA THR A 134 26.22 3.42 -27.57
C THR A 134 25.87 2.70 -28.87
N GLN A 135 24.73 2.01 -28.93
CA GLN A 135 24.26 1.36 -30.15
C GLN A 135 24.03 2.39 -31.28
N ALA A 136 23.38 3.51 -30.99
CA ALA A 136 23.19 4.59 -31.96
C ALA A 136 24.52 5.16 -32.46
N LYS A 137 25.52 5.33 -31.58
CA LYS A 137 26.86 5.80 -31.96
C LYS A 137 27.57 4.80 -32.87
N ILE A 138 27.51 3.51 -32.55
CA ILE A 138 28.10 2.43 -33.38
C ILE A 138 27.47 2.42 -34.77
N CYS A 139 26.13 2.40 -34.86
CA CYS A 139 25.43 2.42 -36.14
C CYS A 139 25.77 3.66 -36.98
N ARG A 140 25.88 4.84 -36.36
CA ARG A 140 26.31 6.08 -37.05
C ARG A 140 27.73 5.96 -37.61
N MET A 141 28.67 5.39 -36.85
CA MET A 141 30.05 5.20 -37.31
C MET A 141 30.12 4.21 -38.48
N LEU A 142 29.41 3.08 -38.39
CA LEU A 142 29.33 2.10 -39.48
C LEU A 142 28.72 2.72 -40.74
N SER A 143 27.59 3.43 -40.62
CA SER A 143 26.96 4.10 -41.76
C SER A 143 27.87 5.14 -42.43
N LYS A 144 28.62 5.94 -41.66
CA LYS A 144 29.61 6.88 -42.22
C LYS A 144 30.75 6.15 -42.93
N ARG A 145 31.25 5.06 -42.35
CA ARG A 145 32.31 4.24 -42.94
C ARG A 145 31.85 3.63 -44.27
N ASP A 146 30.63 3.11 -44.33
CA ASP A 146 30.09 2.50 -45.55
C ASP A 146 29.83 3.56 -46.63
N LYS A 147 29.31 4.74 -46.26
CA LYS A 147 29.21 5.88 -47.19
C LYS A 147 30.56 6.30 -47.76
N HIS A 148 31.59 6.38 -46.91
CA HIS A 148 32.94 6.70 -47.36
C HIS A 148 33.46 5.67 -48.35
N LYS A 149 33.33 4.36 -48.06
CA LYS A 149 33.71 3.29 -49.00
C LYS A 149 33.01 3.42 -50.34
N VAL A 150 31.69 3.64 -50.35
CA VAL A 150 30.92 3.82 -51.59
C VAL A 150 31.41 5.05 -52.36
N GLN A 151 31.67 6.18 -51.69
CA GLN A 151 32.21 7.37 -52.35
C GLN A 151 33.61 7.16 -52.92
N THR A 152 34.48 6.43 -52.21
CA THR A 152 35.81 6.07 -52.72
C THR A 152 35.70 5.24 -53.99
N VAL A 153 34.88 4.17 -53.97
CA VAL A 153 34.63 3.33 -55.16
C VAL A 153 34.01 4.14 -56.30
N LEU A 154 33.04 5.01 -56.01
CA LEU A 154 32.40 5.84 -57.03
C LEU A 154 33.38 6.83 -57.68
N LYS A 155 34.29 7.42 -56.88
CA LYS A 155 35.36 8.29 -57.39
C LYS A 155 36.38 7.52 -58.24
N GLU A 156 36.71 6.28 -57.89
CA GLU A 156 37.60 5.42 -58.69
C GLU A 156 36.95 5.01 -60.03
N VAL A 157 35.62 4.88 -60.08
CA VAL A 157 34.87 4.51 -61.30
C VAL A 157 34.58 5.70 -62.20
N ILE A 158 34.26 6.89 -61.66
CA ILE A 158 33.93 8.10 -62.43
C ILE A 158 35.18 8.95 -62.74
N GLY A 159 36.24 8.83 -61.93
CA GLY A 159 37.52 9.53 -62.12
C GLY A 159 38.46 8.88 -63.15
N LYS A 160 37.94 7.99 -64.00
CA LYS A 160 38.58 7.50 -65.22
C LYS A 160 37.83 8.01 -66.43
#